data_AF-A0A2D4M1V9-F1
#
_entry.id   AF-A0A2D4M1V9-F1
#
_cell.length_a   1.000
_cell.length_b   1.000
_cell.length_c   1.000
_cell.angle_alpha   90.00
_cell.angle_beta   90.00
_cell.angle_gamma   90.00
#
_symmetry.space_group_name_H-M   'P 1'
#
loop_
_entity.id
_entity.type
_entity.pdbx_description
1 polymer ?
#
loop_
_entity_poly.entity_id
_entity_poly.type
_entity_poly.pdbx_seq_one_letter_code
_entity_poly.pdbx_strand_id
1 'polypeptide(L)'
;LLFLCLQKLSEKTLSLWSLINSSKSKYTNPFYTKELNRALYPVTSMRHLELWVNYYIRWNPRIRQQQPNPVEQRYMELLALRDDYMKRLEELQITSNPKLSNSSSSSSSSSSSSQMMSHVQTHF
;
A
#
# COMPACT_ATOMS: atom_id res chain seq x y z
N LEU A 1 -16.89 -38.16 15.21
CA LEU A 1 -15.78 -37.94 16.18
C LEU A 1 -14.81 -36.83 15.75
N LEU A 2 -14.20 -36.89 14.56
CA LEU A 2 -13.31 -35.82 14.04
C LEU A 2 -13.99 -34.43 13.94
N PHE A 3 -15.24 -34.38 13.47
CA PHE A 3 -15.99 -33.13 13.30
C PHE A 3 -16.29 -32.43 14.64
N LEU A 4 -16.63 -33.21 15.68
CA LEU A 4 -16.85 -32.70 17.05
C LEU A 4 -15.57 -32.16 17.69
N CYS A 5 -14.40 -32.67 17.30
CA CYS A 5 -13.11 -32.19 17.79
C CYS A 5 -12.76 -30.81 17.20
N LEU A 6 -12.98 -30.64 15.88
CA LEU A 6 -12.77 -29.35 15.20
C LEU A 6 -13.70 -28.26 15.72
N GLN A 7 -14.96 -28.60 16.01
CA GLN A 7 -15.92 -27.65 16.59
C GLN A 7 -15.50 -27.19 17.99
N LYS A 8 -15.04 -28.12 18.85
CA LYS A 8 -14.51 -27.77 20.19
C LYS A 8 -13.23 -26.94 20.16
N LEU A 9 -12.41 -27.07 19.10
CA LEU A 9 -11.23 -26.22 18.93
C LEU A 9 -11.65 -24.77 18.66
N SER A 10 -12.64 -24.54 17.79
CA SER A 10 -13.15 -23.19 17.52
C SER A 10 -13.74 -22.49 18.75
N GLU A 11 -14.25 -23.25 19.71
CA GLU A 11 -14.85 -22.72 20.95
C GLU A 11 -13.81 -22.44 22.05
N LYS A 12 -12.68 -23.16 22.04
CA LYS A 12 -11.66 -23.09 23.11
C LYS A 12 -10.40 -22.33 22.73
N THR A 13 -10.12 -22.20 21.44
CA THR A 13 -8.93 -21.51 20.95
C THR A 13 -9.30 -20.42 19.95
N LEU A 14 -8.54 -19.33 19.99
CA LEU A 14 -8.70 -18.27 19.01
C LEU A 14 -8.06 -18.67 17.69
N SER A 15 -8.79 -18.44 16.60
CA SER A 15 -8.27 -18.64 15.25
C SER A 15 -7.16 -17.64 14.94
N LEU A 16 -6.08 -18.11 14.35
CA LEU A 16 -5.01 -17.26 13.82
C LEU A 16 -5.55 -16.23 12.81
N TRP A 17 -6.55 -16.61 12.01
CA TRP A 17 -7.19 -15.70 11.05
C TRP A 17 -7.92 -14.54 11.74
N SER A 18 -8.43 -14.74 12.96
CA SER A 18 -9.03 -13.64 13.75
C SER A 18 -7.98 -12.58 14.08
N LEU A 19 -6.78 -12.99 14.47
CA LEU A 19 -5.65 -12.09 14.75
C LEU A 19 -5.11 -11.40 13.49
N ILE A 20 -4.98 -12.13 12.39
CA ILE A 20 -4.47 -11.55 11.14
C ILE A 20 -5.49 -10.55 10.56
N ASN A 21 -6.78 -10.90 10.58
CA ASN A 21 -7.83 -10.05 10.04
C ASN A 21 -8.10 -8.81 10.91
N SER A 22 -7.84 -8.87 12.22
CA SER A 22 -7.93 -7.68 13.09
C SER A 22 -6.87 -6.63 12.78
N SER A 23 -5.71 -7.02 12.22
CA SER A 23 -4.58 -6.14 11.89
C SER A 23 -4.14 -6.28 10.43
N LYS A 24 -5.12 -6.35 9.53
CA LYS A 24 -4.93 -6.64 8.09
C LYS A 24 -3.95 -5.70 7.39
N SER A 25 -3.91 -4.41 7.76
CA SER A 25 -3.01 -3.42 7.16
C SER A 25 -1.54 -3.80 7.29
N LYS A 26 -1.13 -4.46 8.39
CA LYS A 26 0.24 -4.89 8.63
C LYS A 26 0.69 -6.06 7.75
N TYR A 27 -0.26 -6.90 7.34
CA TYR A 27 0.00 -8.14 6.60
C TYR A 27 -0.38 -8.05 5.12
N THR A 28 -0.86 -6.89 4.67
CA THR A 28 -1.23 -6.68 3.27
C THR A 28 -0.01 -6.24 2.48
N ASN A 29 0.28 -6.94 1.38
CA ASN A 29 1.30 -6.51 0.44
C ASN A 29 0.78 -5.27 -0.33
N PRO A 30 1.43 -4.09 -0.21
CA PRO A 30 0.99 -2.88 -0.90
C PRO A 30 1.08 -2.98 -2.44
N PHE A 31 1.87 -3.91 -2.97
CA PHE A 31 1.99 -4.17 -4.41
C PHE A 31 0.96 -5.16 -4.94
N TYR A 32 0.17 -5.77 -4.06
CA TYR A 32 -0.84 -6.72 -4.48
C TYR A 32 -1.89 -6.02 -5.33
N THR A 33 -1.88 -6.32 -6.62
CA THR A 33 -2.95 -5.94 -7.55
C THR A 33 -3.78 -7.19 -7.80
N LYS A 34 -5.11 -7.05 -7.81
CA LYS A 34 -6.01 -8.17 -8.13
C LYS A 34 -5.93 -8.45 -9.64
N GLU A 35 -4.87 -9.11 -10.07
CA GLU A 35 -4.77 -9.61 -11.44
C GLU A 35 -5.85 -10.67 -11.65
N LEU A 36 -6.74 -10.41 -12.61
CA LEU A 36 -7.80 -11.34 -12.98
C LEU A 36 -7.18 -12.53 -13.73
N ASN A 37 -7.17 -13.71 -13.09
CA ASN A 37 -6.93 -15.03 -13.70
C ASN A 37 -5.63 -15.18 -14.50
N ARG A 38 -4.49 -14.81 -13.91
CA ARG A 38 -3.17 -15.14 -14.48
C ARG A 38 -2.53 -16.33 -13.75
N ALA A 39 -2.03 -17.31 -14.52
CA ALA A 39 -1.23 -18.40 -13.96
C ALA A 39 0.20 -17.89 -13.68
N LEU A 40 0.72 -18.20 -12.49
CA LEU A 40 2.10 -17.92 -12.10
C LEU A 40 3.01 -19.10 -12.48
N TYR A 41 4.14 -18.84 -13.12
CA TYR A 41 5.14 -19.84 -13.51
C TYR A 41 6.48 -19.54 -12.82
N PRO A 42 6.69 -20.01 -11.58
CA PRO A 42 7.95 -19.81 -10.88
C PRO A 42 9.07 -20.66 -11.51
N VAL A 43 10.30 -20.15 -11.47
CA VAL A 43 11.49 -20.89 -11.90
C VAL A 43 12.08 -21.64 -10.70
N THR A 44 12.14 -22.96 -10.77
CA THR A 44 12.58 -23.84 -9.66
C THR A 44 14.08 -24.21 -9.71
N SER A 45 14.87 -23.53 -10.54
CA SER A 45 16.31 -23.73 -10.63
C SER A 45 17.04 -23.09 -9.45
N MET A 46 18.09 -23.74 -8.94
CA MET A 46 18.95 -23.22 -7.87
C MET A 46 19.53 -21.82 -8.16
N ARG A 47 19.66 -21.43 -9.43
CA ARG A 47 20.14 -20.09 -9.82
C ARG A 47 19.12 -18.97 -9.56
N HIS A 48 17.85 -19.31 -9.35
CA HIS A 48 16.74 -18.37 -9.14
C HIS A 48 16.16 -18.45 -7.72
N LEU A 49 16.59 -19.43 -6.93
CA LEU A 49 16.18 -19.58 -5.54
C LEU A 49 17.14 -18.77 -4.66
N GLU A 50 16.56 -17.90 -3.83
CA GLU A 50 17.30 -17.15 -2.83
C GLU A 50 17.03 -17.72 -1.45
N LEU A 51 18.03 -17.63 -0.56
CA LEU A 51 17.83 -17.95 0.85
C LEU A 51 16.90 -16.89 1.46
N TRP A 52 15.84 -17.31 2.14
CA TRP A 52 14.98 -16.38 2.88
C TRP A 52 15.66 -15.91 4.17
N VAL A 53 16.62 -15.01 4.02
CA VAL A 53 17.50 -14.52 5.09
C VAL A 53 16.69 -14.00 6.28
N ASN A 54 15.59 -13.29 6.02
CA ASN A 54 14.74 -12.64 7.04
C ASN A 54 14.02 -13.66 7.93
N TYR A 55 13.85 -14.89 7.45
CA TYR A 55 13.28 -15.97 8.24
C TYR A 55 14.37 -16.76 8.95
N TYR A 56 15.37 -17.26 8.21
CA TYR A 56 16.36 -18.20 8.72
C TYR A 56 17.48 -17.57 9.55
N ILE A 57 17.88 -16.32 9.25
CA ILE A 57 19.01 -15.65 9.91
C ILE A 57 18.54 -14.42 10.72
N ARG A 58 17.26 -14.37 11.08
CA ARG A 58 16.63 -13.23 11.78
C ARG A 58 17.29 -12.83 13.09
N TRP A 59 17.99 -13.76 13.74
CA TRP A 59 18.60 -13.55 15.06
C TRP A 59 19.99 -12.91 15.00
N ASN A 60 20.62 -12.84 13.83
CA ASN A 60 21.93 -12.21 13.70
C ASN A 60 21.79 -10.67 13.75
N PRO A 61 22.34 -9.99 14.77
CA PRO A 61 22.22 -8.53 14.91
C PRO A 61 22.76 -7.75 13.70
N ARG A 62 23.80 -8.28 13.04
CA ARG A 62 24.43 -7.63 11.88
C ARG A 62 23.50 -7.59 10.68
N ILE A 63 22.70 -8.63 10.49
CA ILE A 63 21.73 -8.70 9.39
C ILE A 63 20.54 -7.80 9.71
N ARG A 64 20.05 -7.78 10.96
CA ARG A 64 18.92 -6.91 11.36
C ARG A 64 19.17 -5.42 11.11
N GLN A 65 20.41 -4.95 11.26
CA GLN A 65 20.78 -3.55 11.00
C GLN A 65 20.84 -3.20 9.52
N GLN A 66 20.97 -4.20 8.63
CA GLN A 66 21.04 -4.02 7.17
C GLN A 66 19.66 -4.16 6.49
N GLN A 67 18.58 -4.33 7.26
CA GLN A 67 17.25 -4.76 6.78
C GLN A 67 16.24 -3.61 6.77
N PRO A 68 16.48 -2.61 5.94
CA PRO A 68 15.60 -2.63 4.79
C PRO A 68 16.41 -2.70 3.50
N ASN A 69 15.94 -3.54 2.57
CA ASN A 69 16.41 -3.46 1.19
C ASN A 69 16.28 -1.99 0.76
N PRO A 70 17.34 -1.32 0.28
CA PRO A 70 17.28 0.10 -0.06
C PRO A 70 16.16 0.43 -1.05
N VAL A 71 15.75 -0.53 -1.87
CA VAL A 71 14.59 -0.42 -2.76
C VAL A 71 13.28 -0.39 -1.97
N GLU A 72 13.13 -1.25 -0.97
CA GLU A 72 11.96 -1.29 -0.10
C GLU A 72 11.84 -0.02 0.75
N GLN A 73 12.96 0.48 1.28
CA GLN A 73 12.99 1.73 2.04
C GLN A 73 12.53 2.91 1.18
N ARG A 74 13.15 3.08 0.01
CA ARG A 74 12.78 4.14 -0.95
C ARG A 74 11.32 4.04 -1.37
N TYR A 75 10.80 2.82 -1.53
CA TYR A 75 9.42 2.61 -1.88
C TYR A 75 8.45 3.02 -0.76
N MET A 76 8.77 2.70 0.51
CA MET A 76 7.96 3.12 1.65
C MET A 76 7.91 4.65 1.78
N GLU A 77 9.03 5.33 1.51
CA GLU A 77 9.07 6.80 1.44
C GLU A 77 8.15 7.34 0.34
N LEU A 78 8.14 6.73 -0.84
CA LEU A 78 7.26 7.11 -1.94
C LEU A 78 5.77 6.90 -1.59
N LEU A 79 5.44 5.81 -0.90
CA LEU A 79 4.07 5.56 -0.44
C LEU A 79 3.60 6.62 0.57
N ALA A 80 4.47 7.00 1.50
CA ALA A 80 4.19 8.06 2.46
C ALA A 80 4.00 9.41 1.75
N LEU A 81 4.86 9.73 0.79
CA LEU A 81 4.76 10.95 -0.01
C LEU A 81 3.42 11.02 -0.77
N ARG A 82 3.00 9.90 -1.36
CA ARG A 82 1.68 9.79 -2.02
C ARG A 82 0.54 10.04 -1.04
N ASP A 83 0.60 9.49 0.17
CA ASP A 83 -0.44 9.73 1.18
C ASP A 83 -0.52 11.21 1.59
N ASP A 84 0.61 11.87 1.75
CA ASP A 84 0.66 13.31 2.03
C ASP A 84 0.05 14.15 0.90
N TYR A 85 0.34 13.80 -0.37
CA TYR A 85 -0.26 14.47 -1.51
C TYR A 85 -1.77 14.24 -1.60
N MET A 86 -2.25 13.02 -1.36
CA MET A 86 -3.68 12.73 -1.35
C MET A 86 -4.40 13.52 -0.25
N LYS A 87 -3.82 13.58 0.94
CA LYS A 87 -4.37 14.40 2.04
C LYS A 87 -4.46 15.88 1.66
N ARG A 88 -3.41 16.45 1.05
CA ARG A 88 -3.44 17.84 0.58
C ARG A 88 -4.49 18.08 -0.50
N LEU A 89 -4.71 17.12 -1.40
CA LEU A 89 -5.78 17.20 -2.39
C LEU A 89 -7.16 17.21 -1.73
N GLU A 90 -7.39 16.40 -0.70
CA GLU A 90 -8.65 16.40 0.06
C GLU A 90 -8.89 17.74 0.75
N GLU A 91 -7.88 18.30 1.44
CA GLU A 91 -7.96 19.61 2.09
C GLU A 91 -8.27 20.74 1.10
N LEU A 92 -7.64 20.72 -0.08
CA LEU A 92 -7.92 21.67 -1.16
C LEU A 92 -9.32 21.48 -1.75
N GLN A 93 -9.77 20.24 -1.96
CA GLN A 93 -11.14 19.99 -2.43
C GLN A 93 -12.18 20.48 -1.43
N ILE A 94 -12.00 20.22 -0.14
CA ILE A 94 -12.90 20.68 0.93
C ILE A 94 -12.93 22.22 1.00
N THR A 95 -11.78 22.88 0.87
CA THR A 95 -11.69 24.35 0.87
C THR A 95 -12.28 24.96 -0.41
N SER A 96 -12.11 24.29 -1.55
CA SER A 96 -12.63 24.73 -2.86
C SER A 96 -14.13 24.48 -3.04
N ASN A 97 -14.78 23.74 -2.13
CA ASN A 97 -16.19 23.45 -2.17
C ASN A 97 -16.95 24.18 -1.05
N PRO A 98 -17.00 25.53 -1.02
CA PRO A 98 -17.93 26.23 -0.15
C PRO A 98 -19.34 26.00 -0.73
N LYS A 99 -20.16 25.28 0.03
CA LYS A 99 -21.64 25.31 0.00
C LYS A 99 -22.25 25.99 -1.23
N LEU A 100 -22.46 25.24 -2.31
CA LEU A 100 -23.47 25.58 -3.30
C LEU A 100 -24.85 25.26 -2.72
N SER A 101 -25.31 26.12 -1.81
CA SER A 101 -26.72 26.27 -1.50
C SER A 101 -27.15 27.70 -1.89
N ASN A 102 -27.87 27.77 -3.01
CA ASN A 102 -28.92 28.72 -3.30
C ASN A 102 -28.54 30.14 -3.80
N SER A 103 -28.45 30.30 -5.13
CA SER A 103 -29.20 31.33 -5.87
C SER A 103 -28.92 31.24 -7.38
N SER A 104 -29.97 31.04 -8.16
CA SER A 104 -29.99 31.15 -9.62
C SER A 104 -29.78 32.59 -10.10
N SER A 105 -28.84 32.83 -11.03
CA SER A 105 -29.04 33.61 -12.27
C SER A 105 -27.73 33.89 -13.04
N SER A 106 -27.76 33.47 -14.31
CA SER A 106 -27.15 34.06 -15.54
C SER A 106 -25.70 34.58 -15.59
N SER A 107 -24.96 33.95 -16.53
CA SER A 107 -24.05 34.51 -17.55
C SER A 107 -22.84 35.35 -17.14
N SER A 108 -21.62 34.90 -17.49
CA SER A 108 -20.88 35.35 -18.69
C SER A 108 -19.38 34.97 -18.66
N SER A 109 -18.88 34.55 -19.83
CA SER A 109 -17.53 34.82 -20.38
C SER A 109 -16.25 34.31 -19.69
N SER A 110 -15.65 33.31 -20.36
CA SER A 110 -14.26 33.25 -20.86
C SER A 110 -13.10 33.73 -19.97
N SER A 111 -12.13 32.84 -19.71
CA SER A 111 -10.79 32.92 -20.33
C SER A 111 -9.87 31.83 -19.78
N SER A 112 -9.21 31.14 -20.71
CA SER A 112 -8.14 30.19 -20.48
C SER A 112 -6.98 30.80 -19.70
N SER A 113 -6.45 30.10 -18.70
CA SER A 113 -5.12 30.34 -18.16
C SER A 113 -4.34 29.04 -18.14
N SER A 114 -3.48 28.90 -19.15
CA SER A 114 -2.46 27.87 -19.26
C SER A 114 -1.54 27.94 -18.04
N GLN A 115 -1.59 26.92 -17.18
CA GLN A 115 -0.59 26.74 -16.14
C GLN A 115 0.73 26.33 -16.80
N MET A 116 1.74 27.21 -16.73
CA MET A 116 3.12 26.91 -17.08
C MET A 116 3.62 25.75 -16.19
N MET A 117 3.93 24.61 -16.78
CA MET A 117 4.78 23.59 -16.15
C MET A 117 6.15 24.20 -15.89
N SER A 118 6.58 24.27 -14.63
CA SER A 118 7.98 24.51 -14.29
C SER A 118 8.80 23.27 -14.68
N HIS A 119 9.58 23.40 -15.75
CA HIS A 119 10.54 22.42 -16.22
C HIS A 119 11.56 22.10 -15.11
N VAL A 120 11.48 20.90 -14.54
CA VAL A 120 12.48 20.39 -13.58
C VAL A 120 13.67 19.86 -14.38
N GLN A 121 14.77 20.60 -14.34
CA GLN A 121 16.02 20.24 -14.99
C GLN A 121 16.79 19.24 -14.11
N THR A 122 16.91 17.99 -14.57
CA THR A 122 17.74 16.97 -13.94
C THR A 122 19.15 17.02 -14.53
N HIS A 123 20.16 17.29 -13.71
CA HIS A 123 21.55 17.06 -14.09
C HIS A 123 21.84 15.55 -14.03
N PHE A 124 22.40 15.04 -15.13
CA PHE A 124 22.98 13.70 -15.23
C PHE A 124 24.29 13.60 -14.44
#